data_AF-A0A7Y3A416-F1
#
_entry.id   AF-A0A7Y3A416-F1
#
_cell.length_a   1.000
_cell.length_b   1.000
_cell.length_c   1.000
_cell.angle_alpha   90.00
_cell.angle_beta   90.00
_cell.angle_gamma   90.00
#
_symmetry.space_group_name_H-M   'P 1'
#
loop_
_entity.id
_entity.type
_entity.pdbx_description
1 polymer ?
#
loop_
_entity_poly.entity_id
_entity_poly.type
_entity_poly.pdbx_seq_one_letter_code
_entity_poly.pdbx_strand_id
1 'polypeptide(L)'
;MTTKASTIGKALYGVLFVVLVPFILLKWDEALQGVIKIPVPGSATYGWILLSIGSLLLLSAMIYLFVFGKGLPMNAYPPKFLVNKGPYYLMKHPIYIGFAMILLGYFIYTDSSPGFWLIAPLTILGMIALVLGYEVIDIKSRFPDQRVRVLIDIPYSRDSRIRFEHRIGSLILVLGSLLLVNFLTGHVREYVDTIVIDEVGFKSLWPELDWVWLGVAFIVFTVLFIKTFNGLRNWTIKAIIAIGLITFLRLIWPEVTTLSLIESPYTYLTAPLSVMIISLTTLWNNANWKRALCLGFFLISVYSQLQQTHSITIYLAIGLMVYLLSEFYLPIWAFLRRLSQRIANSWKEWTFGNIRIINHGFYVGFGALAGILLAGSLVGGDQVWGVLIFSIVVIVFSAIWAQLIEGSEKLKRPYGYYGALVGIIFASGLVWLLEYDVWLLIASISVCMPWVQAIGRLRCLINGCCHGSPTDNEDLGIRYFHFRSRVCGLSELKGELLHPTQLYAIIWLFLVGLLMLKFWNDQFVPSFIFGMYLILTGLGRFVEEAYRGEVQTKIIRGLRLYQWTAILSVIIGIVMTCIPQRFDYVIYDLSLDIVWAALIGGFFTFFAMGVDFPNSNKRFSRLV
;
A
#
# COMPACT_ATOMS: atom_id res chain seq x y z
N MET A 1 20.57 8.48 -28.09
CA MET A 1 21.85 9.18 -27.84
C MET A 1 22.16 9.10 -26.35
N THR A 2 23.14 8.29 -25.95
CA THR A 2 23.60 8.18 -24.57
C THR A 2 24.48 9.39 -24.25
N THR A 3 23.94 10.37 -23.53
CA THR A 3 24.80 11.35 -22.87
C THR A 3 25.75 10.56 -21.97
N LYS A 4 27.07 10.62 -22.24
CA LYS A 4 28.06 10.09 -21.31
C LYS A 4 27.77 10.75 -19.97
N ALA A 5 27.24 9.99 -19.02
CA ALA A 5 26.99 10.49 -17.68
C ALA A 5 28.32 11.02 -17.13
N SER A 6 28.34 12.31 -16.80
CA SER A 6 29.55 12.94 -16.29
C SER A 6 29.97 12.22 -15.01
N THR A 7 31.28 12.11 -14.77
CA THR A 7 31.83 11.57 -13.52
C THR A 7 31.21 12.25 -12.30
N ILE A 8 30.92 13.55 -12.43
CA ILE A 8 30.22 14.38 -11.45
C ILE A 8 28.80 13.83 -11.17
N GLY A 9 28.01 13.51 -12.19
CA GLY A 9 26.67 12.96 -12.03
C GLY A 9 26.64 11.61 -11.30
N LYS A 10 27.67 10.78 -11.48
CA LYS A 10 27.83 9.52 -10.74
C LYS A 10 28.22 9.76 -9.29
N ALA A 11 29.15 10.69 -9.05
CA ALA A 11 29.59 11.04 -7.70
C ALA A 11 28.43 11.65 -6.88
N LEU A 12 27.69 12.60 -7.45
CA LEU A 12 26.53 13.21 -6.78
C LEU A 12 25.44 12.18 -6.45
N TYR A 13 25.20 11.23 -7.35
CA TYR A 13 24.26 10.14 -7.09
C TYR A 13 24.75 9.23 -5.96
N GLY A 14 26.06 8.93 -5.91
CA GLY A 14 26.66 8.20 -4.78
C GLY A 14 26.50 8.94 -3.46
N VAL A 15 26.81 10.24 -3.43
CA VAL A 15 26.67 11.11 -2.24
C VAL A 15 25.22 11.15 -1.75
N LEU A 16 24.25 11.22 -2.67
CA LEU A 16 22.83 11.19 -2.33
C LEU A 16 22.47 9.98 -1.47
N PHE A 17 22.85 8.77 -1.88
CA PHE A 17 22.45 7.54 -1.17
C PHE A 17 23.36 7.16 0.00
N VAL A 18 24.64 7.52 -0.03
CA VAL A 18 25.60 7.17 1.01
C VAL A 18 25.64 8.20 2.15
N VAL A 19 25.35 9.48 1.85
CA VAL A 19 25.46 10.57 2.83
C VAL A 19 24.11 11.24 3.07
N LEU A 20 23.48 11.78 2.03
CA LEU A 20 22.32 12.65 2.21
C LEU A 20 21.09 11.89 2.71
N VAL A 21 20.77 10.73 2.12
CA VAL A 21 19.63 9.91 2.55
C VAL A 21 19.80 9.44 4.00
N PRO A 22 20.92 8.80 4.42
CA PRO A 22 21.14 8.46 5.82
C PRO A 22 21.04 9.67 6.76
N PHE A 23 21.62 10.82 6.39
CA PHE A 23 21.52 12.04 7.18
C PHE A 23 20.07 12.50 7.37
N ILE A 24 19.26 12.49 6.30
CA ILE A 24 17.82 12.82 6.38
C ILE A 24 17.08 11.84 7.27
N LEU A 25 17.35 10.54 7.18
CA LEU A 25 16.69 9.53 8.01
C LEU A 25 17.02 9.73 9.50
N LEU A 26 18.27 10.06 9.83
CA LEU A 26 18.68 10.35 11.21
C LEU A 26 18.03 11.64 11.74
N LYS A 27 17.97 12.70 10.92
CA LYS A 27 17.30 13.95 11.31
C LYS A 27 15.79 13.79 11.45
N TRP A 28 15.19 12.95 10.62
CA TRP A 28 13.78 12.62 10.73
C TRP A 28 13.50 11.84 12.03
N ASP A 29 14.39 10.93 12.40
CA ASP A 29 14.32 10.18 13.65
C ASP A 29 14.42 11.08 14.89
N GLU A 30 15.40 11.99 14.91
CA GLU A 30 15.54 13.01 15.96
C GLU A 30 14.26 13.86 16.12
N ALA A 31 13.64 14.25 15.00
CA ALA A 31 12.45 15.10 15.02
C ALA A 31 11.18 14.39 15.50
N LEU A 32 11.13 13.05 15.40
CA LEU A 32 9.97 12.23 15.77
C LEU A 32 10.07 11.58 17.16
N GLN A 33 11.10 11.92 17.94
CA GLN A 33 11.27 11.40 19.29
C GLN A 33 10.03 11.68 20.15
N GLY A 34 9.49 10.63 20.77
CA GLY A 34 8.28 10.69 21.60
C GLY A 34 6.94 10.69 20.85
N VAL A 35 6.94 10.74 19.51
CA VAL A 35 5.73 10.64 18.69
C VAL A 35 5.19 9.20 18.68
N ILE A 36 6.09 8.22 18.58
CA ILE A 36 5.76 6.80 18.69
C ILE A 36 6.31 6.29 20.02
N LYS A 37 5.45 5.63 20.80
CA LYS A 37 5.77 5.17 22.16
C LYS A 37 5.84 3.64 22.29
N ILE A 38 5.74 2.91 21.18
CA ILE A 38 5.84 1.44 21.15
C ILE A 38 7.31 1.06 21.45
N PRO A 39 7.58 0.13 22.38
CA PRO A 39 8.95 -0.25 22.70
C PRO A 39 9.66 -0.84 21.48
N VAL A 40 10.97 -0.60 21.38
CA VAL A 40 11.80 -1.18 20.30
C VAL A 40 12.09 -2.63 20.65
N PRO A 41 11.87 -3.57 19.72
CA PRO A 41 12.05 -4.98 20.03
C PRO A 41 13.53 -5.37 20.01
N GLY A 42 13.94 -6.17 20.99
CA GLY A 42 15.27 -6.78 21.06
C GLY A 42 16.26 -6.07 21.99
N SER A 43 17.56 -6.16 21.68
CA SER A 43 18.65 -5.62 22.50
C SER A 43 19.72 -5.00 21.62
N ALA A 44 20.58 -4.16 22.21
CA ALA A 44 21.71 -3.54 21.51
C ALA A 44 22.60 -4.58 20.80
N THR A 45 22.76 -5.78 21.37
CA THR A 45 23.49 -6.91 20.77
C THR A 45 22.83 -7.38 19.48
N TYR A 46 21.50 -7.53 19.47
CA TYR A 46 20.76 -7.90 18.26
C TYR A 46 20.84 -6.81 17.19
N GLY A 47 20.79 -5.54 17.60
CA GLY A 47 21.04 -4.40 16.72
C GLY A 47 22.40 -4.50 16.01
N TRP A 48 23.47 -4.73 16.76
CA TRP A 48 24.82 -4.92 16.21
C TRP A 48 24.96 -6.12 15.28
N ILE A 49 24.34 -7.25 15.62
CA ILE A 49 24.34 -8.44 14.76
C ILE A 49 23.66 -8.12 13.43
N LEU A 50 22.49 -7.47 13.48
CA LEU A 50 21.72 -7.15 12.28
C LEU A 50 22.43 -6.11 11.40
N LEU A 51 23.04 -5.09 12.02
CA LEU A 51 23.92 -4.12 11.37
C LEU A 51 25.09 -4.78 10.64
N SER A 52 25.75 -5.72 11.31
CA SER A 52 26.94 -6.41 10.77
C SER A 52 26.58 -7.30 9.58
N ILE A 53 25.53 -8.12 9.73
CA ILE A 53 25.05 -9.00 8.65
C ILE A 53 24.55 -8.17 7.47
N GLY A 54 23.77 -7.10 7.74
CA GLY A 54 23.27 -6.19 6.71
C GLY A 54 24.40 -5.52 5.92
N SER A 55 25.44 -5.06 6.62
CA SER A 55 26.62 -4.45 6.01
C SER A 55 27.40 -5.44 5.15
N LEU A 56 27.63 -6.66 5.63
CA LEU A 56 28.29 -7.72 4.87
C LEU A 56 27.49 -8.09 3.61
N LEU A 57 26.16 -8.22 3.73
CA LEU A 57 25.28 -8.52 2.60
C LEU A 57 25.29 -7.39 1.56
N LEU A 58 25.18 -6.14 2.00
CA LEU A 58 25.19 -4.97 1.12
C LEU A 58 26.51 -4.84 0.37
N LEU A 59 27.64 -4.88 1.09
CA LEU A 59 28.98 -4.75 0.50
C LEU A 59 29.29 -5.90 -0.45
N SER A 60 28.99 -7.15 -0.05
CA SER A 60 29.19 -8.31 -0.93
C SER A 60 28.32 -8.23 -2.19
N ALA A 61 27.07 -7.79 -2.09
CA ALA A 61 26.22 -7.58 -3.25
C ALA A 61 26.75 -6.49 -4.18
N MET A 62 27.20 -5.35 -3.64
CA MET A 62 27.82 -4.29 -4.43
C MET A 62 29.07 -4.79 -5.18
N ILE A 63 29.94 -5.57 -4.53
CA ILE A 63 31.13 -6.16 -5.14
C ILE A 63 30.73 -7.11 -6.28
N TYR A 64 29.76 -8.00 -6.06
CA TYR A 64 29.32 -8.94 -7.09
C TYR A 64 28.72 -8.22 -8.30
N LEU A 65 27.93 -7.17 -8.07
CA LEU A 65 27.34 -6.38 -9.16
C LEU A 65 28.41 -5.60 -9.93
N PHE A 66 29.42 -5.07 -9.24
CA PHE A 66 30.55 -4.39 -9.87
C PHE A 66 31.40 -5.36 -10.72
N VAL A 67 31.82 -6.49 -10.14
CA VAL A 67 32.73 -7.46 -10.76
C VAL A 67 32.04 -8.22 -11.90
N PHE A 68 30.87 -8.81 -11.64
CA PHE A 68 30.19 -9.69 -12.62
C PHE A 68 29.20 -8.93 -13.50
N GLY A 69 28.57 -7.88 -12.99
CA GLY A 69 27.62 -7.05 -13.75
C GLY A 69 28.30 -6.00 -14.63
N LYS A 70 29.58 -5.67 -14.37
CA LYS A 70 30.37 -4.64 -15.08
C LYS A 70 29.68 -3.27 -15.15
N GLY A 71 29.04 -2.86 -14.06
CA GLY A 71 28.46 -1.52 -13.88
C GLY A 71 28.46 -1.09 -12.41
N LEU A 72 27.89 0.07 -12.11
CA LEU A 72 27.82 0.57 -10.74
C LEU A 72 26.59 0.00 -10.02
N PRO A 73 26.65 -0.19 -8.69
CA PRO A 73 25.49 -0.56 -7.87
C PRO A 73 24.55 0.63 -7.67
N MET A 74 24.11 1.23 -8.78
CA MET A 74 23.29 2.43 -8.83
C MET A 74 22.23 2.24 -9.90
N ASN A 75 20.95 2.41 -9.57
CA ASN A 75 19.86 2.18 -10.52
C ASN A 75 19.86 3.16 -11.71
N ALA A 76 20.46 4.35 -11.54
CA ALA A 76 20.68 5.31 -12.61
C ALA A 76 21.84 4.91 -13.53
N TYR A 77 22.72 4.02 -13.08
CA TYR A 77 23.91 3.54 -13.80
C TYR A 77 24.00 2.00 -13.74
N PRO A 78 22.99 1.29 -14.26
CA PRO A 78 22.82 -0.14 -14.03
C PRO A 78 23.93 -1.00 -14.68
N PRO A 79 24.10 -2.24 -14.20
CA PRO A 79 25.05 -3.19 -14.77
C PRO A 79 24.73 -3.56 -16.22
N LYS A 80 25.77 -3.91 -16.98
CA LYS A 80 25.66 -4.35 -18.37
C LYS A 80 25.18 -5.80 -18.49
N PHE A 81 25.53 -6.62 -17.51
CA PHE A 81 25.22 -8.04 -17.47
C PHE A 81 24.37 -8.37 -16.26
N LEU A 82 23.44 -9.31 -16.44
CA LEU A 82 22.65 -9.84 -15.35
C LEU A 82 23.53 -10.68 -14.42
N VAL A 83 23.45 -10.43 -13.12
CA VAL A 83 24.21 -11.16 -12.09
C VAL A 83 23.29 -12.16 -11.40
N ASN A 84 23.69 -13.43 -11.37
CA ASN A 84 22.94 -14.54 -10.79
C ASN A 84 23.81 -15.42 -9.87
N LYS A 85 24.88 -14.85 -9.30
CA LYS A 85 25.86 -15.53 -8.43
C LYS A 85 25.96 -14.84 -7.08
N GLY A 86 26.46 -15.56 -6.08
CA GLY A 86 26.65 -15.02 -4.72
C GLY A 86 25.33 -14.55 -4.10
N PRO A 87 25.25 -13.35 -3.51
CA PRO A 87 24.01 -12.82 -2.95
C PRO A 87 22.83 -12.78 -3.95
N TYR A 88 23.12 -12.57 -5.24
CA TYR A 88 22.10 -12.55 -6.30
C TYR A 88 21.61 -13.94 -6.74
N TYR A 89 22.22 -15.01 -6.24
CA TYR A 89 21.66 -16.36 -6.33
C TYR A 89 20.62 -16.60 -5.22
N LEU A 90 20.77 -15.95 -4.06
CA LEU A 90 19.87 -16.13 -2.93
C LEU A 90 18.58 -15.30 -3.08
N MET A 91 18.71 -14.04 -3.52
CA MET A 91 17.61 -13.08 -3.56
C MET A 91 17.81 -12.05 -4.69
N LYS A 92 16.72 -11.44 -5.17
CA LYS A 92 16.75 -10.49 -6.30
C LYS A 92 17.37 -9.14 -5.96
N HIS A 93 17.18 -8.68 -4.72
CA HIS A 93 17.51 -7.32 -4.29
C HIS A 93 18.37 -7.29 -3.01
N PRO A 94 19.54 -7.96 -2.99
CA PRO A 94 20.35 -8.11 -1.78
C PRO A 94 20.90 -6.78 -1.22
N ILE A 95 21.13 -5.77 -2.07
CA ILE A 95 21.56 -4.43 -1.61
C ILE A 95 20.47 -3.78 -0.75
N TYR A 96 19.22 -3.78 -1.22
CA TYR A 96 18.10 -3.20 -0.49
C TYR A 96 17.78 -3.97 0.79
N ILE A 97 17.89 -5.31 0.76
CA ILE A 97 17.71 -6.14 1.95
C ILE A 97 18.81 -5.85 2.98
N GLY A 98 20.08 -5.78 2.54
CA GLY A 98 21.19 -5.40 3.42
C GLY A 98 21.02 -4.02 4.03
N PHE A 99 20.56 -3.03 3.26
CA PHE A 99 20.27 -1.69 3.77
C PHE A 99 19.10 -1.67 4.76
N ALA A 100 18.03 -2.41 4.49
CA ALA A 100 16.91 -2.57 5.43
C ALA A 100 17.37 -3.17 6.77
N MET A 101 18.24 -4.19 6.73
CA MET A 101 18.84 -4.77 7.94
C MET A 101 19.73 -3.77 8.69
N ILE A 102 20.51 -2.96 7.97
CA ILE A 102 21.31 -1.88 8.58
C ILE A 102 20.40 -0.88 9.30
N LEU A 103 19.33 -0.40 8.65
CA LEU A 103 18.40 0.56 9.26
C LEU A 103 17.71 -0.01 10.50
N LEU A 104 17.14 -1.21 10.40
CA LEU A 104 16.50 -1.86 11.54
C LEU A 104 17.49 -2.11 12.68
N GLY A 105 18.69 -2.59 12.36
CA GLY A 105 19.73 -2.86 13.35
C GLY A 105 20.23 -1.59 14.04
N TYR A 106 20.35 -0.49 13.30
CA TYR A 106 20.69 0.82 13.85
C TYR A 106 19.64 1.29 14.85
N PHE A 107 18.35 1.27 14.49
CA PHE A 107 17.30 1.75 15.39
C PHE A 107 17.04 0.82 16.58
N ILE A 108 17.32 -0.49 16.45
CA ILE A 108 17.39 -1.39 17.62
C ILE A 108 18.57 -1.03 18.52
N TYR A 109 19.73 -0.75 17.93
CA TYR A 109 20.93 -0.41 18.70
C TYR A 109 20.80 0.92 19.45
N THR A 110 20.19 1.94 18.82
CA THR A 110 19.98 3.25 19.43
C THR A 110 18.68 3.36 20.22
N ASP A 111 17.93 2.26 20.34
CA ASP A 111 16.62 2.23 21.01
C ASP A 111 15.64 3.31 20.51
N SER A 112 15.60 3.52 19.19
CA SER A 112 14.70 4.52 18.59
C SER A 112 13.38 3.91 18.14
N SER A 113 12.32 4.18 18.90
CA SER A 113 10.94 3.80 18.56
C SER A 113 10.46 4.35 17.21
N PRO A 114 10.50 5.67 16.93
CA PRO A 114 10.06 6.20 15.65
C PRO A 114 10.90 5.68 14.47
N GLY A 115 12.21 5.54 14.68
CA GLY A 115 13.14 4.95 13.73
C GLY A 115 12.73 3.55 13.30
N PHE A 116 12.44 2.69 14.28
CA PHE A 116 12.11 1.28 14.06
C PHE A 116 10.68 1.08 13.51
N TRP A 117 9.68 1.71 14.11
CA TRP A 117 8.27 1.43 13.82
C TRP A 117 7.70 2.23 12.64
N LEU A 118 8.35 3.33 12.24
CA LEU A 118 7.87 4.20 11.17
C LEU A 118 8.92 4.42 10.07
N ILE A 119 10.08 4.96 10.42
CA ILE A 119 11.06 5.41 9.42
C ILE A 119 11.62 4.22 8.62
N ALA A 120 12.03 3.15 9.29
CA ALA A 120 12.52 1.95 8.61
C ALA A 120 11.44 1.31 7.72
N PRO A 121 10.20 1.02 8.19
CA PRO A 121 9.12 0.52 7.34
C PRO A 121 8.78 1.41 6.14
N LEU A 122 8.70 2.73 6.33
CA LEU A 122 8.44 3.68 5.23
C LEU A 122 9.59 3.72 4.23
N THR A 123 10.84 3.63 4.71
CA THR A 123 12.02 3.55 3.83
C THR A 123 12.02 2.25 3.04
N ILE A 124 11.68 1.13 3.67
CA ILE A 124 11.51 -0.17 3.00
C ILE A 124 10.40 -0.11 1.95
N LEU A 125 9.26 0.52 2.28
CA LEU A 125 8.19 0.75 1.33
C LEU A 125 8.64 1.64 0.17
N GLY A 126 9.48 2.65 0.43
CA GLY A 126 10.15 3.47 -0.58
C GLY A 126 11.06 2.67 -1.51
N MET A 127 11.87 1.76 -0.97
CA MET A 127 12.69 0.83 -1.74
C MET A 127 11.82 -0.09 -2.62
N ILE A 128 10.73 -0.63 -2.07
CA ILE A 128 9.77 -1.45 -2.82
C ILE A 128 9.12 -0.63 -3.94
N ALA A 129 8.71 0.61 -3.67
CA ALA A 129 8.13 1.50 -4.67
C ALA A 129 9.12 1.80 -5.80
N LEU A 130 10.40 2.04 -5.48
CA LEU A 130 11.47 2.23 -6.45
C LEU A 130 11.70 0.98 -7.31
N VAL A 131 11.70 -0.21 -6.69
CA VAL A 131 11.85 -1.48 -7.40
C VAL A 131 10.68 -1.72 -8.35
N LEU A 132 9.43 -1.57 -7.89
CA LEU A 132 8.24 -1.83 -8.69
C LEU A 132 7.98 -0.75 -9.75
N GLY A 133 8.23 0.52 -9.41
CA GLY A 133 7.95 1.67 -10.28
C GLY A 133 9.10 2.03 -11.23
N TYR A 134 10.27 1.39 -11.11
CA TYR A 134 11.42 1.67 -11.97
C TYR A 134 12.25 0.42 -12.28
N GLU A 135 12.87 -0.22 -11.29
CA GLU A 135 13.90 -1.24 -11.57
C GLU A 135 13.38 -2.50 -12.25
N VAL A 136 12.24 -3.04 -11.82
CA VAL A 136 11.67 -4.26 -12.42
C VAL A 136 11.32 -4.01 -13.90
N ILE A 137 10.82 -2.82 -14.20
CA ILE A 137 10.44 -2.41 -15.56
C ILE A 137 11.71 -2.24 -16.42
N ASP A 138 12.73 -1.57 -15.90
CA ASP A 138 14.02 -1.36 -16.57
C ASP A 138 14.75 -2.70 -16.81
N ILE A 139 14.79 -3.60 -15.81
CA ILE A 139 15.39 -4.94 -15.94
C ILE A 139 14.65 -5.75 -17.01
N LYS A 140 13.30 -5.76 -16.99
CA LYS A 140 12.50 -6.48 -17.98
C LYS A 140 12.73 -5.93 -19.39
N SER A 141 12.92 -4.62 -19.53
CA SER A 141 13.21 -3.98 -20.82
C SER A 141 14.62 -4.27 -21.33
N ARG A 142 15.63 -4.34 -20.45
CA ARG A 142 17.02 -4.61 -20.82
C ARG A 142 17.30 -6.08 -21.11
N PHE A 143 16.67 -6.97 -20.34
CA PHE A 143 16.91 -8.40 -20.39
C PHE A 143 15.60 -9.17 -20.62
N PRO A 144 14.90 -8.94 -21.76
CA PRO A 144 13.55 -9.50 -21.99
C PRO A 144 13.52 -11.04 -21.94
N ASP A 145 14.60 -11.70 -22.39
CA ASP A 145 14.70 -13.16 -22.47
C ASP A 145 15.39 -13.80 -21.26
N GLN A 146 15.97 -12.99 -20.35
CA GLN A 146 16.68 -13.51 -19.18
C GLN A 146 15.84 -13.31 -17.92
N ARG A 147 15.58 -14.40 -17.21
CA ARG A 147 14.90 -14.34 -15.91
C ARG A 147 15.88 -14.54 -14.76
N VAL A 148 15.72 -13.72 -13.74
CA VAL A 148 16.46 -13.81 -12.48
C VAL A 148 15.89 -15.00 -11.69
N ARG A 149 16.62 -16.10 -11.65
CA ARG A 149 16.31 -17.25 -10.79
C ARG A 149 17.06 -17.09 -9.48
N VAL A 150 16.34 -17.10 -8.37
CA VAL A 150 16.92 -17.02 -7.03
C VAL A 150 16.31 -18.07 -6.12
N LEU A 151 17.03 -18.43 -5.06
CA LEU A 151 16.60 -19.43 -4.08
C LEU A 151 15.34 -18.99 -3.32
N ILE A 152 15.34 -17.76 -2.81
CA ILE A 152 14.23 -17.18 -2.04
C ILE A 152 13.35 -16.38 -3.00
N ASP A 153 12.41 -17.09 -3.64
CA ASP A 153 11.40 -16.50 -4.52
C ASP A 153 10.11 -17.31 -4.47
N ILE A 154 9.04 -16.71 -4.98
CA ILE A 154 7.79 -17.44 -5.21
C ILE A 154 8.01 -18.47 -6.34
N PRO A 155 7.70 -19.76 -6.13
CA PRO A 155 7.87 -20.79 -7.16
C PRO A 155 7.09 -20.45 -8.45
N TYR A 156 7.62 -20.83 -9.62
CA TYR A 156 7.01 -20.51 -10.91
C TYR A 156 6.81 -21.74 -11.79
N SER A 157 5.77 -21.73 -12.64
CA SER A 157 5.24 -22.92 -13.32
C SER A 157 6.04 -23.43 -14.52
N ARG A 158 7.05 -22.70 -15.01
CA ARG A 158 7.88 -23.15 -16.16
C ARG A 158 8.94 -24.19 -15.81
N ASP A 159 9.13 -24.52 -14.52
CA ASP A 159 10.04 -25.59 -14.12
C ASP A 159 9.35 -26.96 -14.22
N SER A 160 10.07 -27.96 -14.73
CA SER A 160 9.49 -29.28 -15.08
C SER A 160 9.33 -30.24 -13.89
N ARG A 161 10.12 -30.10 -12.82
CA ARG A 161 10.00 -30.88 -11.56
C ARG A 161 10.35 -30.05 -10.32
N ILE A 162 9.57 -30.22 -9.24
CA ILE A 162 9.86 -29.58 -7.95
C ILE A 162 11.15 -30.16 -7.39
N ARG A 163 12.15 -29.29 -7.33
CA ARG A 163 13.40 -29.54 -6.64
C ARG A 163 13.35 -29.13 -5.17
N PHE A 164 14.30 -29.61 -4.39
CA PHE A 164 14.40 -29.36 -2.96
C PHE A 164 14.59 -27.87 -2.63
N GLU A 165 15.29 -27.14 -3.50
CA GLU A 165 15.57 -25.71 -3.39
C GLU A 165 14.28 -24.88 -3.37
N HIS A 166 13.25 -25.25 -4.14
CA HIS A 166 11.98 -24.52 -4.14
C HIS A 166 11.22 -24.70 -2.82
N ARG A 167 11.32 -25.88 -2.20
CA ARG A 167 10.72 -26.17 -0.89
C ARG A 167 11.40 -25.35 0.20
N ILE A 168 12.73 -25.35 0.20
CA ILE A 168 13.53 -24.52 1.11
C ILE A 168 13.21 -23.04 0.92
N GLY A 169 13.22 -22.54 -0.31
CA GLY A 169 12.91 -21.13 -0.60
C GLY A 169 11.53 -20.71 -0.08
N SER A 170 10.52 -21.55 -0.31
CA SER A 170 9.16 -21.31 0.17
C SER A 170 9.06 -21.35 1.71
N LEU A 171 9.78 -22.28 2.35
CA LEU A 171 9.84 -22.37 3.83
C LEU A 171 10.56 -21.17 4.44
N ILE A 172 11.71 -20.76 3.88
CA ILE A 172 12.43 -19.58 4.35
C ILE A 172 11.54 -18.34 4.25
N LEU A 173 10.83 -18.17 3.14
CA LEU A 173 9.95 -17.02 2.95
C LEU A 173 8.79 -17.01 3.95
N VAL A 174 8.10 -18.14 4.13
CA VAL A 174 6.92 -18.23 5.01
C VAL A 174 7.31 -18.22 6.48
N LEU A 175 8.26 -19.06 6.90
CA LEU A 175 8.69 -19.14 8.29
C LEU A 175 9.47 -17.89 8.71
N GLY A 176 10.33 -17.35 7.84
CA GLY A 176 11.04 -16.10 8.12
C GLY A 176 10.08 -14.93 8.33
N SER A 177 9.05 -14.81 7.49
CA SER A 177 8.00 -13.79 7.66
C SER A 177 7.19 -14.03 8.94
N LEU A 178 6.85 -15.29 9.24
CA LEU A 178 6.08 -15.65 10.42
C LEU A 178 6.83 -15.34 11.72
N LEU A 179 8.09 -15.76 11.82
CA LEU A 179 8.94 -15.50 12.98
C LEU A 179 9.11 -13.99 13.21
N LEU A 180 9.36 -13.23 12.14
CA LEU A 180 9.46 -11.78 12.21
C LEU A 180 8.16 -11.16 12.73
N VAL A 181 7.00 -11.56 12.18
CA VAL A 181 5.71 -11.00 12.58
C VAL A 181 5.35 -11.35 14.02
N ASN A 182 5.58 -12.60 14.44
CA ASN A 182 5.34 -12.99 15.83
C ASN A 182 6.26 -12.22 16.80
N PHE A 183 7.53 -12.02 16.40
CA PHE A 183 8.48 -11.22 17.17
C PHE A 183 8.02 -9.77 17.32
N LEU A 184 7.61 -9.12 16.23
CA LEU A 184 7.11 -7.75 16.27
C LEU A 184 5.81 -7.64 17.07
N THR A 185 4.88 -8.57 16.86
CA THR A 185 3.56 -8.51 17.51
C THR A 185 3.66 -8.69 19.02
N GLY A 186 4.60 -9.52 19.51
CA GLY A 186 4.83 -9.69 20.94
C GLY A 186 5.14 -8.36 21.65
N HIS A 187 5.87 -7.47 21.01
CA HIS A 187 6.25 -6.16 21.61
C HIS A 187 5.16 -5.10 21.45
N VAL A 188 4.35 -5.16 20.38
CA VAL A 188 3.14 -4.32 20.26
C VAL A 188 2.16 -4.64 21.39
N ARG A 189 2.06 -5.91 21.78
CA ARG A 189 1.18 -6.37 22.86
C ARG A 189 1.53 -5.74 24.21
N GLU A 190 2.82 -5.65 24.56
CA GLU A 190 3.27 -5.06 25.82
C GLU A 190 2.89 -3.58 25.97
N TYR A 191 2.62 -2.90 24.85
CA TYR A 191 2.26 -1.49 24.81
C TYR A 191 0.75 -1.23 24.95
N VAL A 192 -0.10 -2.23 24.70
CA VAL A 192 -1.55 -2.03 24.64
C VAL A 192 -2.22 -2.61 25.87
N ASP A 193 -2.93 -1.75 26.61
CA ASP A 193 -3.86 -2.19 27.65
C ASP A 193 -4.92 -3.08 27.01
N THR A 194 -4.83 -4.39 27.23
CA THR A 194 -5.78 -5.34 26.67
C THR A 194 -7.15 -5.07 27.25
N ILE A 195 -8.14 -4.85 26.37
CA ILE A 195 -9.55 -4.81 26.76
C ILE A 195 -9.84 -6.14 27.45
N VAL A 196 -10.16 -6.10 28.75
CA VAL A 196 -10.59 -7.29 29.49
C VAL A 196 -11.99 -7.64 29.00
N ILE A 197 -12.06 -8.53 28.02
CA ILE A 197 -13.31 -9.20 27.67
C ILE A 197 -13.38 -10.42 28.58
N ASP A 198 -14.35 -10.45 29.49
CA ASP A 198 -14.70 -11.63 30.27
C ASP A 198 -15.19 -12.74 29.32
N GLU A 199 -14.27 -13.50 28.73
CA GLU A 199 -14.59 -14.72 28.01
C GLU A 199 -14.13 -15.95 28.78
N VAL A 200 -15.01 -16.96 28.75
CA VAL A 200 -14.88 -18.24 29.42
C VAL A 200 -13.59 -18.93 29.00
N GLY A 201 -12.59 -18.92 29.88
CA GLY A 201 -11.33 -19.62 29.68
C GLY A 201 -11.58 -21.10 29.34
N PHE A 202 -10.97 -21.57 28.26
CA PHE A 202 -11.02 -22.97 27.88
C PHE A 202 -10.38 -23.81 29.00
N LYS A 203 -11.15 -24.69 29.64
CA LYS A 203 -10.58 -25.59 30.66
C LYS A 203 -9.69 -26.62 29.96
N SER A 204 -8.38 -26.41 30.01
CA SER A 204 -7.39 -27.31 29.40
C SER A 204 -7.52 -28.72 29.96
N LEU A 205 -7.46 -29.72 29.07
CA LEU A 205 -7.37 -31.12 29.48
C LEU A 205 -5.96 -31.47 29.98
N TRP A 206 -4.93 -30.73 29.53
CA TRP A 206 -3.51 -30.98 29.79
C TRP A 206 -2.74 -29.66 30.02
N PRO A 207 -2.93 -28.97 31.15
CA PRO A 207 -2.38 -27.64 31.39
C PRO A 207 -0.84 -27.58 31.46
N GLU A 208 -0.16 -28.71 31.63
CA GLU A 208 1.30 -28.80 31.76
C GLU A 208 2.04 -28.88 30.41
N LEU A 209 1.35 -29.08 29.29
CA LEU A 209 1.96 -29.33 27.98
C LEU A 209 1.82 -28.13 27.03
N ASP A 210 2.88 -27.32 26.95
CA ASP A 210 2.97 -26.20 26.01
C ASP A 210 3.51 -26.64 24.65
N TRP A 211 2.60 -27.05 23.77
CA TRP A 211 2.90 -27.59 22.43
C TRP A 211 2.59 -26.62 21.28
N VAL A 212 2.61 -25.31 21.54
CA VAL A 212 2.24 -24.30 20.52
C VAL A 212 3.11 -24.36 19.25
N TRP A 213 4.35 -24.86 19.37
CA TRP A 213 5.28 -25.07 18.26
C TRP A 213 4.81 -26.13 17.24
N LEU A 214 3.83 -26.98 17.59
CA LEU A 214 3.22 -27.95 16.67
C LEU A 214 2.60 -27.26 15.44
N GLY A 215 2.13 -26.02 15.57
CA GLY A 215 1.63 -25.23 14.45
C GLY A 215 2.71 -24.97 13.38
N VAL A 216 3.92 -24.58 13.79
CA VAL A 216 5.06 -24.40 12.88
C VAL A 216 5.53 -25.75 12.31
N ALA A 217 5.56 -26.79 13.14
CA ALA A 217 5.89 -28.14 12.67
C ALA A 217 4.89 -28.63 11.60
N PHE A 218 3.61 -28.28 11.72
CA PHE A 218 2.57 -28.58 10.72
C PHE A 218 2.84 -27.86 9.39
N ILE A 219 3.24 -26.58 9.42
CA ILE A 219 3.64 -25.82 8.23
C ILE A 219 4.83 -26.48 7.52
N VAL A 220 5.87 -26.85 8.27
CA VAL A 220 7.05 -27.55 7.73
C VAL A 220 6.63 -28.87 7.08
N PHE A 221 5.83 -29.66 7.80
CA PHE A 221 5.28 -30.92 7.33
C PHE A 221 4.51 -30.74 6.01
N THR A 222 3.66 -29.71 5.91
CA THR A 222 2.89 -29.43 4.70
C THR A 222 3.77 -29.29 3.46
N VAL A 223 4.84 -28.50 3.55
CA VAL A 223 5.71 -28.26 2.39
C VAL A 223 6.38 -29.54 1.91
N LEU A 224 6.65 -30.52 2.77
CA LEU A 224 7.27 -31.79 2.35
C LEU A 224 6.33 -32.64 1.46
N PHE A 225 5.01 -32.53 1.65
CA PHE A 225 4.03 -33.37 0.95
C PHE A 225 3.39 -32.72 -0.28
N ILE A 226 3.66 -31.44 -0.56
CA ILE A 226 3.19 -30.79 -1.80
C ILE A 226 3.87 -31.44 -3.02
N LYS A 227 3.08 -31.91 -3.99
CA LYS A 227 3.60 -32.63 -5.16
C LYS A 227 3.70 -31.80 -6.44
N THR A 228 2.96 -30.69 -6.53
CA THR A 228 2.86 -29.87 -7.75
C THR A 228 3.46 -28.46 -7.55
N PHE A 229 4.10 -27.92 -8.58
CA PHE A 229 4.65 -26.56 -8.54
C PHE A 229 3.59 -25.51 -8.26
N ASN A 230 2.45 -25.64 -8.95
CA ASN A 230 1.31 -24.77 -8.74
C ASN A 230 0.78 -24.90 -7.30
N GLY A 231 0.79 -26.11 -6.72
CA GLY A 231 0.46 -26.32 -5.31
C GLY A 231 1.40 -25.56 -4.38
N LEU A 232 2.71 -25.67 -4.59
CA LEU A 232 3.72 -25.00 -3.73
C LEU A 232 3.66 -23.49 -3.87
N ARG A 233 3.54 -23.01 -5.12
CA ARG A 233 3.36 -21.59 -5.44
C ARG A 233 2.10 -21.02 -4.77
N ASN A 234 0.96 -21.68 -4.95
CA ASN A 234 -0.31 -21.22 -4.40
C ASN A 234 -0.28 -21.21 -2.87
N TRP A 235 0.25 -22.27 -2.25
CA TRP A 235 0.43 -22.32 -0.80
C TRP A 235 1.32 -21.18 -0.30
N THR A 236 2.46 -20.94 -0.95
CA THR A 236 3.40 -19.86 -0.58
C THR A 236 2.75 -18.49 -0.67
N ILE A 237 2.07 -18.19 -1.79
CA ILE A 237 1.38 -16.91 -1.99
C ILE A 237 0.29 -16.72 -0.92
N LYS A 238 -0.57 -17.74 -0.71
CA LYS A 238 -1.65 -17.68 0.27
C LYS A 238 -1.13 -17.48 1.69
N ALA A 239 -0.06 -18.19 2.07
CA ALA A 239 0.56 -18.05 3.38
C ALA A 239 1.15 -16.65 3.60
N ILE A 240 1.84 -16.09 2.60
CA ILE A 240 2.41 -14.74 2.69
C ILE A 240 1.31 -13.66 2.73
N ILE A 241 0.24 -13.82 1.96
CA ILE A 241 -0.94 -12.93 2.05
C ILE A 241 -1.55 -13.01 3.46
N ALA A 242 -1.74 -14.21 4.00
CA ALA A 242 -2.27 -14.40 5.35
C ALA A 242 -1.40 -13.74 6.43
N ILE A 243 -0.08 -13.94 6.36
CA ILE A 243 0.88 -13.31 7.29
C ILE A 243 0.86 -11.79 7.13
N GLY A 244 0.81 -11.26 5.91
CA GLY A 244 0.72 -9.83 5.66
C GLY A 244 -0.57 -9.22 6.21
N LEU A 245 -1.72 -9.84 5.95
CA LEU A 245 -3.03 -9.38 6.44
C LEU A 245 -3.11 -9.40 7.96
N ILE A 246 -2.66 -10.47 8.62
CA ILE A 246 -2.70 -10.53 10.09
C ILE A 246 -1.78 -9.47 10.71
N THR A 247 -0.61 -9.22 10.10
CA THR A 247 0.29 -8.14 10.53
C THR A 247 -0.37 -6.77 10.40
N PHE A 248 -0.99 -6.51 9.25
CA PHE A 248 -1.68 -5.24 8.99
C PHE A 248 -2.82 -5.00 9.98
N LEU A 249 -3.64 -6.02 10.25
CA LEU A 249 -4.71 -5.95 11.25
C LEU A 249 -4.17 -5.71 12.66
N ARG A 250 -3.05 -6.35 13.02
CA ARG A 250 -2.39 -6.17 14.32
C ARG A 250 -1.82 -4.77 14.53
N LEU A 251 -1.38 -4.11 13.47
CA LEU A 251 -0.89 -2.73 13.53
C LEU A 251 -2.04 -1.71 13.56
N ILE A 252 -3.15 -1.99 12.89
CA ILE A 252 -4.29 -1.05 12.81
C ILE A 252 -5.22 -1.16 14.01
N TRP A 253 -5.47 -2.35 14.52
CA TRP A 253 -6.35 -2.58 15.66
C TRP A 253 -5.67 -3.48 16.70
N PRO A 254 -4.56 -3.04 17.30
CA PRO A 254 -3.84 -3.84 18.29
C PRO A 254 -4.73 -4.13 19.52
N GLU A 255 -5.68 -3.25 19.87
CA GLU A 255 -6.56 -3.38 21.05
C GLU A 255 -7.45 -4.63 20.96
N VAL A 256 -7.90 -4.98 19.74
CA VAL A 256 -8.76 -6.15 19.49
C VAL A 256 -7.92 -7.37 19.12
N THR A 257 -6.92 -7.19 18.26
CA THR A 257 -6.18 -8.31 17.69
C THR A 257 -5.20 -8.96 18.66
N THR A 258 -4.74 -8.25 19.70
CA THR A 258 -3.90 -8.82 20.76
C THR A 258 -4.62 -9.90 21.58
N LEU A 259 -5.95 -9.87 21.65
CA LEU A 259 -6.77 -10.92 22.29
C LEU A 259 -6.73 -12.26 21.54
N SER A 260 -6.30 -12.26 20.27
CA SER A 260 -6.03 -13.47 19.50
C SER A 260 -4.60 -14.01 19.66
N LEU A 261 -3.76 -13.36 20.48
CA LEU A 261 -2.40 -13.83 20.69
C LEU A 261 -2.35 -15.00 21.64
N ILE A 262 -1.31 -15.80 21.44
CA ILE A 262 -1.04 -17.01 22.21
C ILE A 262 -0.04 -16.65 23.31
N GLU A 263 -0.40 -16.93 24.55
CA GLU A 263 0.43 -16.76 25.74
C GLU A 263 1.30 -17.98 25.96
N SER A 264 2.57 -17.89 25.56
CA SER A 264 3.52 -18.98 25.74
C SER A 264 4.95 -18.44 25.74
N PRO A 265 5.89 -19.03 26.49
CA PRO A 265 7.33 -18.78 26.30
C PRO A 265 7.78 -18.99 24.86
N TYR A 266 7.04 -19.78 24.08
CA TYR A 266 7.28 -20.11 22.68
C TYR A 266 6.36 -19.36 21.71
N THR A 267 5.75 -18.22 22.08
CA THR A 267 4.85 -17.43 21.21
C THR A 267 5.46 -17.14 19.84
N TYR A 268 6.78 -16.95 19.74
CA TYR A 268 7.48 -16.74 18.47
C TYR A 268 7.33 -17.90 17.49
N LEU A 269 7.17 -19.13 18.00
CA LEU A 269 7.02 -20.38 17.24
C LEU A 269 5.55 -20.78 17.01
N THR A 270 4.61 -19.84 17.18
CA THR A 270 3.19 -20.06 16.92
C THR A 270 2.86 -19.91 15.43
N ALA A 271 1.78 -20.55 14.99
CA ALA A 271 1.32 -20.46 13.61
C ALA A 271 -0.13 -19.92 13.58
N PRO A 272 -0.39 -18.79 12.90
CA PRO A 272 -1.75 -18.27 12.73
C PRO A 272 -2.69 -19.35 12.20
N LEU A 273 -3.89 -19.40 12.77
CA LEU A 273 -4.94 -20.33 12.34
C LEU A 273 -5.16 -20.29 10.82
N SER A 274 -5.11 -19.11 10.21
CA SER A 274 -5.25 -18.93 8.77
C SER A 274 -4.23 -19.73 7.96
N VAL A 275 -2.94 -19.68 8.34
CA VAL A 275 -1.85 -20.40 7.67
C VAL A 275 -1.97 -21.91 7.89
N MET A 276 -2.41 -22.34 9.09
CA MET A 276 -2.68 -23.75 9.36
C MET A 276 -3.85 -24.27 8.52
N ILE A 277 -4.94 -23.52 8.37
CA ILE A 277 -6.07 -23.93 7.52
C ILE A 277 -5.64 -24.01 6.05
N ILE A 278 -4.91 -23.02 5.52
CA ILE A 278 -4.33 -23.04 4.15
C ILE A 278 -3.48 -24.31 3.96
N SER A 279 -2.71 -24.67 4.98
CA SER A 279 -1.82 -25.83 4.96
C SER A 279 -2.62 -27.15 4.95
N LEU A 280 -3.69 -27.23 5.75
CA LEU A 280 -4.60 -28.37 5.78
C LEU A 280 -5.32 -28.55 4.43
N THR A 281 -5.91 -27.50 3.86
CA THR A 281 -6.63 -27.59 2.57
C THR A 281 -5.71 -27.99 1.43
N THR A 282 -4.47 -27.49 1.45
CA THR A 282 -3.44 -27.89 0.48
C THR A 282 -3.10 -29.37 0.60
N LEU A 283 -2.94 -29.90 1.82
CA LEU A 283 -2.68 -31.32 2.05
C LEU A 283 -3.88 -32.20 1.68
N TRP A 284 -5.09 -31.76 2.02
CA TRP A 284 -6.34 -32.49 1.75
C TRP A 284 -6.52 -32.81 0.26
N ASN A 285 -6.18 -31.85 -0.59
CA ASN A 285 -6.24 -31.98 -2.05
C ASN A 285 -5.14 -32.88 -2.64
N ASN A 286 -4.07 -33.18 -1.89
CA ASN A 286 -2.89 -33.88 -2.40
C ASN A 286 -2.66 -35.28 -1.78
N ALA A 287 -3.27 -35.62 -0.64
CA ALA A 287 -2.88 -36.78 0.17
C ALA A 287 -4.06 -37.68 0.66
N ASN A 288 -4.73 -38.39 -0.26
CA ASN A 288 -5.97 -39.15 0.00
C ASN A 288 -5.95 -40.08 1.24
N TRP A 289 -4.96 -40.97 1.40
CA TRP A 289 -4.92 -41.91 2.55
C TRP A 289 -4.38 -41.29 3.84
N LYS A 290 -3.71 -40.13 3.75
CA LYS A 290 -3.14 -39.42 4.90
C LYS A 290 -4.06 -38.32 5.44
N ARG A 291 -5.25 -38.14 4.87
CA ARG A 291 -6.21 -37.09 5.27
C ARG A 291 -6.52 -37.13 6.76
N ALA A 292 -6.78 -38.32 7.31
CA ALA A 292 -7.04 -38.50 8.74
C ALA A 292 -5.84 -38.09 9.60
N LEU A 293 -4.61 -38.47 9.21
CA LEU A 293 -3.38 -38.08 9.91
C LEU A 293 -3.14 -36.56 9.87
N CYS A 294 -3.35 -35.94 8.70
CA CYS A 294 -3.20 -34.49 8.54
C CYS A 294 -4.24 -33.73 9.37
N LEU A 295 -5.47 -34.21 9.39
CA LEU A 295 -6.54 -33.64 10.20
C LEU A 295 -6.25 -33.80 11.69
N GLY A 296 -5.79 -34.97 12.14
CA GLY A 296 -5.39 -35.20 13.53
C GLY A 296 -4.26 -34.25 13.96
N PHE A 297 -3.20 -34.12 13.15
CA PHE A 297 -2.10 -33.21 13.46
C PHE A 297 -2.55 -31.74 13.47
N PHE A 298 -3.40 -31.33 12.52
CA PHE A 298 -4.01 -29.99 12.53
C PHE A 298 -4.83 -29.74 13.81
N LEU A 299 -5.72 -30.67 14.17
CA LEU A 299 -6.59 -30.53 15.35
C LEU A 299 -5.79 -30.42 16.64
N ILE A 300 -4.74 -31.24 16.80
CA ILE A 300 -3.84 -31.17 17.96
C ILE A 300 -3.10 -29.82 17.98
N SER A 301 -2.62 -29.34 16.83
CA SER A 301 -1.91 -28.06 16.73
C SER A 301 -2.82 -26.86 17.06
N VAL A 302 -4.06 -26.87 16.59
CA VAL A 302 -5.06 -25.83 16.92
C VAL A 302 -5.44 -25.91 18.39
N TYR A 303 -5.73 -27.11 18.90
CA TYR A 303 -6.10 -27.35 20.29
C TYR A 303 -5.03 -26.84 21.25
N SER A 304 -3.74 -27.11 20.98
CA SER A 304 -2.62 -26.62 21.80
C SER A 304 -2.55 -25.09 21.89
N GLN A 305 -2.88 -24.38 20.81
CA GLN A 305 -2.86 -22.92 20.78
C GLN A 305 -4.10 -22.30 21.43
N LEU A 306 -5.29 -22.90 21.25
CA LEU A 306 -6.54 -22.41 21.87
C LEU A 306 -6.52 -22.38 23.40
N GLN A 307 -5.76 -23.29 24.02
CA GLN A 307 -5.60 -23.30 25.47
C GLN A 307 -4.88 -22.06 26.02
N GLN A 308 -4.09 -21.41 25.16
CA GLN A 308 -3.19 -20.32 25.50
C GLN A 308 -3.67 -18.97 24.92
N THR A 309 -4.87 -18.91 24.33
CA THR A 309 -5.43 -17.65 23.79
C THR A 309 -6.39 -17.00 24.78
N HIS A 310 -6.36 -15.67 24.86
CA HIS A 310 -7.30 -14.89 25.68
C HIS A 310 -8.75 -15.02 25.23
N SER A 311 -8.99 -14.87 23.92
CA SER A 311 -10.33 -15.00 23.34
C SER A 311 -10.31 -16.00 22.19
N ILE A 312 -10.99 -17.13 22.42
CA ILE A 312 -11.20 -18.15 21.39
C ILE A 312 -12.04 -17.56 20.24
N THR A 313 -13.06 -16.75 20.57
CA THR A 313 -13.97 -16.20 19.56
C THR A 313 -13.22 -15.27 18.62
N ILE A 314 -12.40 -14.35 19.14
CA ILE A 314 -11.60 -13.44 18.35
C ILE A 314 -10.50 -14.19 17.58
N TYR A 315 -9.83 -15.17 18.21
CA TYR A 315 -8.83 -16.00 17.54
C TYR A 315 -9.42 -16.74 16.32
N LEU A 316 -10.57 -17.39 16.49
CA LEU A 316 -11.26 -18.08 15.40
C LEU A 316 -11.79 -17.11 14.35
N ALA A 317 -12.37 -15.97 14.75
CA ALA A 317 -12.94 -14.98 13.84
C ALA A 317 -11.86 -14.34 12.94
N ILE A 318 -10.77 -13.84 13.53
CA ILE A 318 -9.65 -13.27 12.78
C ILE A 318 -8.98 -14.35 11.92
N GLY A 319 -8.73 -15.53 12.48
CA GLY A 319 -8.14 -16.65 11.76
C GLY A 319 -8.95 -17.06 10.53
N LEU A 320 -10.28 -17.14 10.67
CA LEU A 320 -11.19 -17.49 9.57
C LEU A 320 -11.31 -16.35 8.55
N MET A 321 -11.43 -15.10 8.98
CA MET A 321 -11.48 -13.94 8.08
C MET A 321 -10.21 -13.84 7.22
N VAL A 322 -9.03 -13.93 7.84
CA VAL A 322 -7.74 -13.90 7.13
C VAL A 322 -7.58 -15.11 6.22
N TYR A 323 -8.03 -16.30 6.65
CA TYR A 323 -8.07 -17.49 5.79
C TYR A 323 -8.90 -17.25 4.54
N LEU A 324 -10.14 -16.75 4.67
CA LEU A 324 -11.04 -16.54 3.54
C LEU A 324 -10.47 -15.51 2.55
N LEU A 325 -9.95 -14.39 3.04
CA LEU A 325 -9.32 -13.37 2.18
C LEU A 325 -8.11 -13.94 1.43
N SER A 326 -7.31 -14.76 2.10
CA SER A 326 -6.10 -15.36 1.52
C SER A 326 -6.41 -16.51 0.55
N GLU A 327 -7.39 -17.36 0.87
CA GLU A 327 -7.80 -18.49 0.03
C GLU A 327 -8.45 -18.00 -1.28
N PHE A 328 -9.31 -16.98 -1.18
CA PHE A 328 -10.07 -16.43 -2.29
C PHE A 328 -9.38 -15.24 -2.99
N TYR A 329 -8.08 -15.01 -2.77
CA TYR A 329 -7.37 -13.86 -3.34
C TYR A 329 -7.47 -13.74 -4.89
N LEU A 330 -7.37 -14.86 -5.62
CA LEU A 330 -7.52 -14.88 -7.09
C LEU A 330 -8.97 -14.62 -7.53
N PRO A 331 -10.00 -15.29 -6.96
CA PRO A 331 -11.39 -14.94 -7.20
C PRO A 331 -11.73 -13.48 -6.88
N ILE A 332 -11.24 -12.94 -5.76
CA ILE A 332 -11.41 -11.54 -5.37
C ILE A 332 -10.78 -10.63 -6.43
N TRP A 333 -9.53 -10.90 -6.82
CA TRP A 333 -8.86 -10.17 -7.89
C TRP A 333 -9.64 -10.23 -9.21
N ALA A 334 -10.08 -11.41 -9.63
CA ALA A 334 -10.84 -11.59 -10.86
C ALA A 334 -12.19 -10.87 -10.80
N PHE A 335 -12.87 -10.87 -9.65
CA PHE A 335 -14.10 -10.11 -9.42
C PHE A 335 -13.85 -8.61 -9.56
N LEU A 336 -12.86 -8.06 -8.85
CA LEU A 336 -12.51 -6.64 -8.90
C LEU A 336 -12.08 -6.20 -10.31
N ARG A 337 -11.30 -7.02 -11.02
CA ARG A 337 -10.90 -6.78 -12.41
C ARG A 337 -12.09 -6.75 -13.36
N ARG A 338 -12.98 -7.76 -13.28
CA ARG A 338 -14.21 -7.82 -14.10
C ARG A 338 -15.15 -6.66 -13.79
N LEU A 339 -15.30 -6.30 -12.52
CA LEU A 339 -16.09 -5.14 -12.10
C LEU A 339 -15.50 -3.85 -12.67
N SER A 340 -14.18 -3.68 -12.57
CA SER A 340 -13.47 -2.52 -13.15
C SER A 340 -13.68 -2.44 -14.66
N GLN A 341 -13.61 -3.56 -15.38
CA GLN A 341 -13.90 -3.61 -16.81
C GLN A 341 -15.38 -3.28 -17.12
N ARG A 342 -16.33 -3.75 -16.31
CA ARG A 342 -17.75 -3.41 -16.46
C ARG A 342 -17.97 -1.92 -16.27
N ILE A 343 -17.39 -1.32 -15.23
CA ILE A 343 -17.46 0.12 -14.95
C ILE A 343 -16.78 0.91 -16.08
N ALA A 344 -15.63 0.47 -16.57
CA ALA A 344 -14.94 1.10 -17.69
C ALA A 344 -15.78 1.16 -18.98
N ASN A 345 -16.74 0.27 -19.13
CA ASN A 345 -17.62 0.18 -20.30
C ASN A 345 -19.09 0.55 -19.98
N SER A 346 -19.35 1.16 -18.83
CA SER A 346 -20.71 1.51 -18.40
C SER A 346 -21.13 2.94 -18.75
N TRP A 347 -20.32 3.67 -19.53
CA TRP A 347 -20.56 5.07 -19.86
C TRP A 347 -21.99 5.28 -20.36
N LYS A 348 -22.71 6.24 -19.76
CA LYS A 348 -24.10 6.56 -20.11
C LYS A 348 -24.36 8.05 -19.94
N GLU A 349 -25.09 8.64 -20.89
CA GLU A 349 -25.56 10.02 -20.84
C GLU A 349 -27.09 10.06 -20.89
N TRP A 350 -27.68 11.07 -20.23
CA TRP A 350 -29.10 11.41 -20.34
C TRP A 350 -29.21 12.89 -20.68
N THR A 351 -30.00 13.22 -21.69
CA THR A 351 -30.18 14.60 -22.16
C THR A 351 -31.60 15.06 -21.89
N PHE A 352 -31.74 16.17 -21.16
CA PHE A 352 -33.00 16.83 -20.84
C PHE A 352 -32.94 18.27 -21.36
N GLY A 353 -33.49 18.51 -22.55
CA GLY A 353 -33.36 19.80 -23.24
C GLY A 353 -31.89 20.14 -23.48
N ASN A 354 -31.43 21.27 -22.91
CA ASN A 354 -30.04 21.74 -23.03
C ASN A 354 -29.08 21.15 -21.98
N ILE A 355 -29.58 20.36 -21.04
CA ILE A 355 -28.79 19.78 -19.95
C ILE A 355 -28.49 18.32 -20.29
N ARG A 356 -27.23 17.90 -20.10
CA ARG A 356 -26.82 16.52 -20.17
C ARG A 356 -26.21 16.08 -18.83
N ILE A 357 -26.67 14.93 -18.35
CA ILE A 357 -26.15 14.26 -17.15
C ILE A 357 -25.34 13.05 -17.60
N ILE A 358 -24.13 12.88 -17.06
CA ILE A 358 -23.24 11.77 -17.36
C ILE A 358 -23.06 10.93 -16.10
N ASN A 359 -23.20 9.61 -16.24
CA ASN A 359 -23.23 8.69 -15.11
C ASN A 359 -21.98 8.71 -14.22
N HIS A 360 -20.81 9.04 -14.78
CA HIS A 360 -19.59 9.15 -13.99
C HIS A 360 -19.64 10.28 -12.94
N GLY A 361 -20.53 11.25 -13.10
CA GLY A 361 -20.79 12.32 -12.13
C GLY A 361 -21.23 11.80 -10.77
N PHE A 362 -22.03 10.73 -10.74
CA PHE A 362 -22.56 10.16 -9.50
C PHE A 362 -21.43 9.70 -8.57
N TYR A 363 -20.35 9.12 -9.11
CA TYR A 363 -19.21 8.68 -8.31
C TYR A 363 -18.50 9.84 -7.62
N VAL A 364 -18.22 10.92 -8.34
CA VAL A 364 -17.53 12.08 -7.74
C VAL A 364 -18.42 12.86 -6.78
N GLY A 365 -19.73 12.98 -7.07
CA GLY A 365 -20.69 13.53 -6.13
C GLY A 365 -20.79 12.72 -4.84
N PHE A 366 -20.93 11.40 -4.96
CA PHE A 366 -20.94 10.49 -3.82
C PHE A 366 -19.62 10.52 -3.04
N GLY A 367 -18.48 10.56 -3.75
CA GLY A 367 -17.16 10.68 -3.13
C GLY A 367 -17.03 11.95 -2.30
N ALA A 368 -17.46 13.10 -2.83
CA ALA A 368 -17.46 14.36 -2.10
C ALA A 368 -18.42 14.34 -0.90
N LEU A 369 -19.63 13.80 -1.06
CA LEU A 369 -20.59 13.64 0.03
C LEU A 369 -20.01 12.78 1.14
N ALA A 370 -19.54 11.57 0.84
CA ALA A 370 -18.98 10.65 1.82
C ALA A 370 -17.71 11.24 2.48
N GLY A 371 -16.88 11.94 1.71
CA GLY A 371 -15.68 12.62 2.20
C GLY A 371 -15.99 13.74 3.18
N ILE A 372 -16.95 14.61 2.86
CA ILE A 372 -17.36 15.72 3.75
C ILE A 372 -18.11 15.19 4.97
N LEU A 373 -18.93 14.14 4.80
CA LEU A 373 -19.62 13.50 5.93
C LEU A 373 -18.61 12.91 6.92
N LEU A 374 -17.60 12.18 6.43
CA LEU A 374 -16.54 11.64 7.26
C LEU A 374 -15.68 12.77 7.85
N ALA A 375 -15.25 13.75 7.07
CA ALA A 375 -14.43 14.85 7.59
C ALA A 375 -15.19 15.64 8.67
N GLY A 376 -16.47 15.93 8.44
CA GLY A 376 -17.36 16.58 9.38
C GLY A 376 -17.52 15.79 10.67
N SER A 377 -17.64 14.46 10.60
CA SER A 377 -17.74 13.65 11.82
C SER A 377 -16.45 13.55 12.62
N LEU A 378 -15.30 13.83 11.99
CA LEU A 378 -14.01 13.96 12.66
C LEU A 378 -13.80 15.35 13.28
N VAL A 379 -14.23 16.43 12.62
CA VAL A 379 -13.96 17.82 13.08
C VAL A 379 -15.07 18.46 13.92
N GLY A 380 -16.28 17.87 13.90
CA GLY A 380 -17.46 18.40 14.57
C GLY A 380 -18.28 19.39 13.73
N GLY A 381 -19.53 19.64 14.16
CA GLY A 381 -20.47 20.54 13.47
C GLY A 381 -19.95 21.96 13.26
N ASP A 382 -19.20 22.51 14.23
CA ASP A 382 -18.71 23.89 14.17
C ASP A 382 -17.72 24.13 13.03
N GLN A 383 -16.94 23.10 12.66
CA GLN A 383 -15.86 23.20 11.66
C GLN A 383 -16.28 22.70 10.26
N VAL A 384 -17.41 22.02 10.12
CA VAL A 384 -17.77 21.34 8.86
C VAL A 384 -18.02 22.31 7.70
N TRP A 385 -18.51 23.52 7.99
CA TRP A 385 -18.66 24.57 6.98
C TRP A 385 -17.30 25.01 6.42
N GLY A 386 -16.25 25.00 7.25
CA GLY A 386 -14.87 25.17 6.80
C GLY A 386 -14.42 24.08 5.82
N VAL A 387 -14.74 22.80 6.11
CA VAL A 387 -14.47 21.67 5.18
C VAL A 387 -15.16 21.88 3.82
N LEU A 388 -16.44 22.30 3.84
CA LEU A 388 -17.21 22.54 2.63
C LEU A 388 -16.62 23.70 1.82
N ILE A 389 -16.35 24.84 2.45
CA ILE A 389 -15.75 26.02 1.81
C ILE A 389 -14.42 25.63 1.19
N PHE A 390 -13.57 24.91 1.94
CA PHE A 390 -12.29 24.43 1.47
C PHE A 390 -12.46 23.60 0.19
N SER A 391 -13.35 22.61 0.22
CA SER A 391 -13.62 21.72 -0.90
C SER A 391 -14.11 22.46 -2.15
N ILE A 392 -15.03 23.42 -1.98
CA ILE A 392 -15.55 24.24 -3.07
C ILE A 392 -14.43 25.07 -3.70
N VAL A 393 -13.62 25.76 -2.89
CA VAL A 393 -12.51 26.60 -3.38
C VAL A 393 -11.52 25.76 -4.19
N VAL A 394 -11.13 24.58 -3.68
CA VAL A 394 -10.22 23.68 -4.42
C VAL A 394 -10.79 23.28 -5.78
N ILE A 395 -12.08 22.93 -5.86
CA ILE A 395 -12.74 22.54 -7.12
C ILE A 395 -12.81 23.74 -8.09
N VAL A 396 -13.14 24.93 -7.58
CA VAL A 396 -13.20 26.16 -8.39
C VAL A 396 -11.83 26.50 -8.98
N PHE A 397 -10.78 26.48 -8.18
CA PHE A 397 -9.42 26.72 -8.66
C PHE A 397 -8.93 25.63 -9.62
N SER A 398 -9.29 24.37 -9.38
CA SER A 398 -9.04 23.28 -10.32
C SER A 398 -9.69 23.54 -11.68
N ALA A 399 -10.93 24.04 -11.71
CA ALA A 399 -11.63 24.40 -12.94
C ALA A 399 -11.02 25.62 -13.64
N ILE A 400 -10.74 26.70 -12.89
CA ILE A 400 -10.17 27.94 -13.42
C ILE A 400 -8.81 27.66 -14.06
N TRP A 401 -7.93 26.96 -13.35
CA TRP A 401 -6.61 26.61 -13.84
C TRP A 401 -6.67 25.80 -15.13
N ALA A 402 -7.44 24.71 -15.11
CA ALA A 402 -7.57 23.87 -16.30
C ALA A 402 -8.15 24.66 -17.47
N GLN A 403 -9.10 25.57 -17.24
CA GLN A 403 -9.68 26.37 -18.31
C GLN A 403 -8.70 27.39 -18.89
N LEU A 404 -7.84 27.99 -18.06
CA LEU A 404 -6.89 29.03 -18.47
C LEU A 404 -5.61 28.45 -19.10
N ILE A 405 -5.14 27.29 -18.60
CA ILE A 405 -3.82 26.74 -18.94
C ILE A 405 -3.91 25.45 -19.76
N GLU A 406 -4.84 24.55 -19.40
CA GLU A 406 -4.97 23.21 -20.01
C GLU A 406 -6.14 23.12 -21.01
N GLY A 407 -6.83 24.24 -21.24
CA GLY A 407 -8.05 24.30 -22.04
C GLY A 407 -7.79 23.97 -23.50
N SER A 408 -8.72 23.24 -24.12
CA SER A 408 -8.68 22.97 -25.56
C SER A 408 -10.03 23.29 -26.20
N GLU A 409 -10.08 23.34 -27.53
CA GLU A 409 -11.35 23.52 -28.25
C GLU A 409 -12.34 22.38 -28.02
N LYS A 410 -11.84 21.17 -27.70
CA LYS A 410 -12.63 19.97 -27.46
C LYS A 410 -13.10 19.83 -26.01
N LEU A 411 -12.27 20.19 -25.02
CA LEU A 411 -12.64 20.21 -23.60
C LEU A 411 -12.93 21.63 -23.12
N LYS A 412 -14.23 21.97 -23.00
CA LYS A 412 -14.69 23.29 -22.55
C LYS A 412 -14.90 23.39 -21.03
N ARG A 413 -14.78 22.29 -20.27
CA ARG A 413 -14.81 22.24 -18.79
C ARG A 413 -13.83 21.19 -18.23
N PRO A 414 -12.50 21.37 -18.38
CA PRO A 414 -11.52 20.50 -17.73
C PRO A 414 -11.32 20.86 -16.25
N TYR A 415 -10.77 19.91 -15.47
CA TYR A 415 -10.34 20.13 -14.08
C TYR A 415 -8.87 19.73 -13.97
N GLY A 416 -8.04 20.68 -13.55
CA GLY A 416 -6.58 20.54 -13.55
C GLY A 416 -6.04 20.20 -12.17
N TYR A 417 -5.04 19.33 -12.14
CA TYR A 417 -4.39 18.92 -10.89
C TYR A 417 -3.63 20.08 -10.23
N TYR A 418 -2.86 20.84 -11.01
CA TYR A 418 -2.10 21.99 -10.48
C TYR A 418 -3.01 23.10 -9.94
N GLY A 419 -4.18 23.29 -10.56
CA GLY A 419 -5.20 24.19 -10.03
C GLY A 419 -5.72 23.79 -8.67
N ALA A 420 -5.87 22.48 -8.40
CA ALA A 420 -6.25 22.00 -7.09
C ALA A 420 -5.15 22.30 -6.05
N LEU A 421 -3.87 22.16 -6.40
CA LEU A 421 -2.75 22.50 -5.50
C LEU A 421 -2.72 23.98 -5.13
N VAL A 422 -2.93 24.86 -6.12
CA VAL A 422 -3.07 26.31 -5.86
C VAL A 422 -4.32 26.57 -5.01
N GLY A 423 -5.42 25.89 -5.35
CA GLY A 423 -6.68 25.96 -4.60
C GLY A 423 -6.54 25.61 -3.13
N ILE A 424 -5.69 24.64 -2.76
CA ILE A 424 -5.39 24.29 -1.36
C ILE A 424 -4.83 25.50 -0.62
N ILE A 425 -3.89 26.25 -1.21
CA ILE A 425 -3.28 27.43 -0.57
C ILE A 425 -4.33 28.52 -0.33
N PHE A 426 -5.16 28.81 -1.34
CA PHE A 426 -6.22 29.81 -1.21
C PHE A 426 -7.33 29.37 -0.26
N ALA A 427 -7.69 28.08 -0.27
CA ALA A 427 -8.66 27.49 0.62
C ALA A 427 -8.19 27.60 2.08
N SER A 428 -6.94 27.23 2.36
CA SER A 428 -6.31 27.40 3.68
C SER A 428 -6.32 28.86 4.14
N GLY A 429 -5.96 29.81 3.27
CA GLY A 429 -6.00 31.23 3.60
C GLY A 429 -7.42 31.74 3.87
N LEU A 430 -8.41 31.31 3.09
CA LEU A 430 -9.80 31.74 3.26
C LEU A 430 -10.40 31.17 4.56
N VAL A 431 -10.24 29.87 4.83
CA VAL A 431 -10.79 29.28 6.06
C VAL A 431 -10.09 29.82 7.30
N TRP A 432 -8.81 30.18 7.21
CA TRP A 432 -8.09 30.90 8.26
C TRP A 432 -8.69 32.28 8.53
N LEU A 433 -8.98 33.06 7.48
CA LEU A 433 -9.64 34.37 7.61
C LEU A 433 -11.05 34.29 8.20
N LEU A 434 -11.71 33.14 8.04
CA LEU A 434 -13.01 32.84 8.60
C LEU A 434 -12.92 32.19 9.99
N GLU A 435 -11.74 32.23 10.62
CA GLU A 435 -11.49 31.74 11.99
C GLU A 435 -11.69 30.23 12.18
N TYR A 436 -11.65 29.43 11.10
CA TYR A 436 -11.60 27.97 11.19
C TYR A 436 -10.18 27.47 11.47
N ASP A 437 -10.07 26.30 12.10
CA ASP A 437 -8.78 25.66 12.34
C ASP A 437 -8.25 24.98 11.07
N VAL A 438 -7.35 25.67 10.38
CA VAL A 438 -6.74 25.19 9.12
C VAL A 438 -6.09 23.81 9.26
N TRP A 439 -5.38 23.56 10.36
CA TRP A 439 -4.64 22.32 10.54
C TRP A 439 -5.58 21.16 10.79
N LEU A 440 -6.60 21.38 11.62
CA LEU A 440 -7.67 20.42 11.84
C LEU A 440 -8.37 20.04 10.53
N LEU A 441 -8.72 21.05 9.71
CA LEU A 441 -9.34 20.82 8.41
C LEU A 441 -8.41 20.07 7.45
N ILE A 442 -7.13 20.44 7.38
CA ILE A 442 -6.16 19.74 6.51
C ILE A 442 -5.98 18.28 6.95
N ALA A 443 -5.90 18.01 8.26
CA ALA A 443 -5.75 16.65 8.75
C ALA A 443 -7.00 15.80 8.50
N SER A 444 -8.20 16.32 8.79
CA SER A 444 -9.44 15.59 8.51
C SER A 444 -9.61 15.32 7.02
N ILE A 445 -9.33 16.30 6.17
CA ILE A 445 -9.31 16.12 4.71
C ILE A 445 -8.27 15.06 4.32
N SER A 446 -7.10 15.03 4.95
CA SER A 446 -6.06 14.02 4.68
C SER A 446 -6.50 12.60 5.05
N VAL A 447 -7.29 12.45 6.12
CA VAL A 447 -7.91 11.17 6.49
C VAL A 447 -8.97 10.73 5.47
N CYS A 448 -9.76 11.69 4.98
CA CYS A 448 -10.86 11.40 4.06
C CYS A 448 -10.40 11.23 2.60
N MET A 449 -9.33 11.91 2.19
CA MET A 449 -8.92 12.02 0.80
C MET A 449 -8.59 10.69 0.13
N PRO A 450 -7.96 9.67 0.78
CA PRO A 450 -7.77 8.37 0.16
C PRO A 450 -9.09 7.72 -0.29
N TRP A 451 -10.15 7.83 0.53
CA TRP A 451 -11.48 7.31 0.21
C TRP A 451 -12.10 8.07 -0.97
N VAL A 452 -12.06 9.41 -0.93
CA VAL A 452 -12.58 10.27 -2.00
C VAL A 452 -11.84 10.01 -3.31
N GLN A 453 -10.51 9.88 -3.28
CA GLN A 453 -9.69 9.59 -4.44
C GLN A 453 -9.95 8.20 -5.00
N ALA A 454 -10.12 7.18 -4.15
CA ALA A 454 -10.48 5.82 -4.57
C ALA A 454 -11.83 5.81 -5.31
N ILE A 455 -12.85 6.47 -4.76
CA ILE A 455 -14.15 6.62 -5.44
C ILE A 455 -13.98 7.41 -6.75
N GLY A 456 -13.17 8.47 -6.75
CA GLY A 456 -12.83 9.24 -7.96
C GLY A 456 -12.19 8.42 -9.08
N ARG A 457 -11.49 7.32 -8.75
CA ARG A 457 -10.95 6.39 -9.76
C ARG A 457 -12.04 5.61 -10.50
N LEU A 458 -13.24 5.48 -9.95
CA LEU A 458 -14.40 4.88 -10.64
C LEU A 458 -14.89 5.79 -11.79
N ARG A 459 -14.87 7.11 -11.59
CA ARG A 459 -15.05 8.09 -12.69
C ARG A 459 -13.95 7.95 -13.73
N CYS A 460 -12.70 7.76 -13.30
CA CYS A 460 -11.57 7.60 -14.22
C CYS A 460 -11.70 6.36 -15.09
N LEU A 461 -12.21 5.24 -14.53
CA LEU A 461 -12.55 4.04 -15.29
C LEU A 461 -13.59 4.36 -16.38
N ILE A 462 -14.71 5.01 -16.04
CA ILE A 462 -15.75 5.33 -17.04
C ILE A 462 -15.22 6.26 -18.16
N ASN A 463 -14.44 7.28 -17.78
CA ASN A 463 -13.91 8.24 -18.73
C ASN A 463 -12.70 7.71 -19.53
N GLY A 464 -12.08 6.62 -19.09
CA GLY A 464 -10.85 6.10 -19.70
C GLY A 464 -9.62 6.97 -19.46
N CYS A 465 -9.64 7.87 -18.47
CA CYS A 465 -8.43 8.59 -18.05
C CYS A 465 -7.66 7.77 -17.01
N CYS A 466 -6.38 8.07 -16.87
CA CYS A 466 -5.44 7.36 -16.01
C CYS A 466 -5.31 5.87 -16.31
N HIS A 467 -5.55 5.44 -17.55
CA HIS A 467 -5.45 4.04 -17.96
C HIS A 467 -3.99 3.55 -17.99
N GLY A 468 -3.82 2.24 -17.87
CA GLY A 468 -2.51 1.60 -17.89
C GLY A 468 -1.95 1.38 -19.29
N SER A 469 -0.67 1.06 -19.37
CA SER A 469 -0.04 0.63 -20.62
C SER A 469 -0.57 -0.74 -21.07
N PRO A 470 -0.41 -1.09 -22.36
CA PRO A 470 -0.67 -2.44 -22.85
C PRO A 470 0.06 -3.52 -22.04
N THR A 471 -0.58 -4.68 -21.90
CA THR A 471 -0.06 -5.83 -21.17
C THR A 471 -0.49 -7.13 -21.84
N ASP A 472 0.39 -8.13 -21.87
CA ASP A 472 0.10 -9.44 -22.48
C ASP A 472 -0.58 -10.42 -21.49
N ASN A 473 -0.85 -9.98 -20.26
CA ASN A 473 -1.36 -10.85 -19.20
C ASN A 473 -2.87 -10.71 -19.01
N GLU A 474 -3.63 -11.66 -19.57
CA GLU A 474 -5.11 -11.70 -19.51
C GLU A 474 -5.68 -11.76 -18.09
N ASP A 475 -4.93 -12.35 -17.15
CA ASP A 475 -5.34 -12.43 -15.75
C ASP A 475 -5.20 -11.08 -15.02
N LEU A 476 -4.42 -10.14 -15.58
CA LEU A 476 -4.19 -8.81 -15.00
C LEU A 476 -5.00 -7.70 -15.67
N GLY A 477 -5.10 -7.71 -17.00
CA GLY A 477 -5.59 -6.56 -17.76
C GLY A 477 -7.12 -6.40 -17.84
N ILE A 478 -7.55 -5.19 -18.21
CA ILE A 478 -8.94 -4.84 -18.57
C ILE A 478 -8.99 -4.25 -19.98
N ARG A 479 -10.14 -4.35 -20.66
CA ARG A 479 -10.37 -3.82 -22.01
C ARG A 479 -11.45 -2.72 -22.04
N TYR A 480 -11.27 -1.76 -22.94
CA TYR A 480 -12.22 -0.66 -23.17
C TYR A 480 -12.82 -0.74 -24.58
N PHE A 481 -14.11 -0.52 -24.69
CA PHE A 481 -14.88 -0.63 -25.94
C PHE A 481 -15.75 0.59 -26.23
N HIS A 482 -16.16 1.33 -25.20
CA HIS A 482 -17.07 2.46 -25.35
C HIS A 482 -16.38 3.64 -26.07
N PHE A 483 -16.99 4.16 -27.14
CA PHE A 483 -16.36 5.17 -28.01
C PHE A 483 -16.09 6.52 -27.31
N ARG A 484 -16.89 6.88 -26.30
CA ARG A 484 -16.67 8.09 -25.46
C ARG A 484 -15.52 7.95 -24.46
N SER A 485 -15.01 6.74 -24.23
CA SER A 485 -13.83 6.56 -23.38
C SER A 485 -12.61 7.18 -24.06
N ARG A 486 -11.78 7.90 -23.30
CA ARG A 486 -10.52 8.47 -23.80
C ARG A 486 -9.56 7.40 -24.30
N VAL A 487 -9.64 6.18 -23.77
CA VAL A 487 -8.87 5.03 -24.26
C VAL A 487 -9.18 4.78 -25.74
N CYS A 488 -10.46 4.79 -26.09
CA CYS A 488 -10.93 4.54 -27.46
C CYS A 488 -10.77 5.77 -28.36
N GLY A 489 -11.14 6.96 -27.85
CA GLY A 489 -11.25 8.18 -28.66
C GLY A 489 -10.01 9.08 -28.71
N LEU A 490 -9.04 8.90 -27.80
CA LEU A 490 -7.80 9.70 -27.77
C LEU A 490 -6.53 8.84 -27.85
N SER A 491 -6.53 7.66 -27.24
CA SER A 491 -5.35 6.80 -27.18
C SER A 491 -5.35 5.68 -28.23
N GLU A 492 -6.46 5.48 -28.93
CA GLU A 492 -6.63 4.46 -29.99
C GLU A 492 -6.38 3.02 -29.51
N LEU A 493 -6.51 2.75 -28.21
CA LEU A 493 -6.29 1.44 -27.59
C LEU A 493 -7.59 0.65 -27.39
N LYS A 494 -8.55 0.82 -28.29
CA LYS A 494 -9.85 0.14 -28.20
C LYS A 494 -9.64 -1.37 -28.29
N GLY A 495 -10.21 -2.10 -27.34
CA GLY A 495 -10.12 -3.55 -27.28
C GLY A 495 -8.76 -4.09 -26.83
N GLU A 496 -7.72 -3.26 -26.68
CA GLU A 496 -6.42 -3.67 -26.17
C GLU A 496 -6.47 -4.04 -24.69
N LEU A 497 -5.58 -4.93 -24.27
CA LEU A 497 -5.49 -5.36 -22.88
C LEU A 497 -4.58 -4.41 -22.11
N LEU A 498 -5.14 -3.67 -21.16
CA LEU A 498 -4.42 -2.61 -20.44
C LEU A 498 -4.29 -2.94 -18.96
N HIS A 499 -3.18 -2.51 -18.34
CA HIS A 499 -3.06 -2.53 -16.87
C HIS A 499 -4.22 -1.71 -16.23
N PRO A 500 -4.96 -2.27 -15.25
CA PRO A 500 -6.00 -1.53 -14.54
C PRO A 500 -5.38 -0.63 -13.45
N THR A 501 -4.58 0.35 -13.85
CA THR A 501 -3.90 1.30 -12.95
C THR A 501 -4.87 2.02 -12.01
N GLN A 502 -6.10 2.27 -12.44
CA GLN A 502 -7.14 2.83 -11.58
C GLN A 502 -7.53 1.87 -10.45
N LEU A 503 -7.60 0.55 -10.72
CA LEU A 503 -7.85 -0.46 -9.69
C LEU A 503 -6.65 -0.60 -8.74
N TYR A 504 -5.42 -0.55 -9.26
CA TYR A 504 -4.22 -0.52 -8.42
C TYR A 504 -4.26 0.66 -7.43
N ALA A 505 -4.64 1.85 -7.91
CA ALA A 505 -4.80 3.03 -7.08
C ALA A 505 -5.93 2.86 -6.05
N ILE A 506 -7.08 2.31 -6.42
CA ILE A 506 -8.20 2.04 -5.47
C ILE A 506 -7.74 1.15 -4.32
N ILE A 507 -7.05 0.05 -4.62
CA ILE A 507 -6.57 -0.90 -3.61
C ILE A 507 -5.57 -0.23 -2.67
N TRP A 508 -4.60 0.50 -3.24
CA TRP A 508 -3.60 1.22 -2.43
C TRP A 508 -4.24 2.27 -1.53
N LEU A 509 -5.09 3.13 -2.10
CA LEU A 509 -5.76 4.21 -1.37
C LEU A 509 -6.70 3.69 -0.29
N PHE A 510 -7.33 2.54 -0.47
CA PHE A 510 -8.12 1.89 0.58
C PHE A 510 -7.26 1.54 1.80
N LEU A 511 -6.07 0.95 1.59
CA LEU A 511 -5.14 0.62 2.67
C LEU A 511 -4.59 1.89 3.34
N VAL A 512 -4.27 2.92 2.56
CA VAL A 512 -3.85 4.23 3.10
C VAL A 512 -4.97 4.86 3.93
N GLY A 513 -6.23 4.78 3.49
CA GLY A 513 -7.38 5.30 4.24
C GLY A 513 -7.53 4.64 5.62
N LEU A 514 -7.33 3.32 5.72
CA LEU A 514 -7.34 2.62 7.01
C LEU A 514 -6.21 3.08 7.94
N LEU A 515 -5.00 3.28 7.40
CA LEU A 515 -3.88 3.81 8.17
C LEU A 515 -4.12 5.25 8.63
N MET A 516 -4.72 6.11 7.80
CA MET A 516 -5.04 7.47 8.20
C MET A 516 -6.07 7.51 9.32
N LEU A 517 -7.09 6.64 9.26
CA LEU A 517 -8.05 6.49 10.36
C LEU A 517 -7.37 6.02 11.65
N LYS A 518 -6.40 5.10 11.56
CA LYS A 518 -5.61 4.69 12.72
C LYS A 518 -4.82 5.87 13.32
N PHE A 519 -4.09 6.63 12.50
CA PHE A 519 -3.36 7.80 13.01
C PHE A 519 -4.27 8.86 13.62
N TRP A 520 -5.48 9.04 13.06
CA TRP A 520 -6.48 9.91 13.67
C TRP A 520 -6.94 9.40 15.04
N ASN A 521 -7.31 8.12 15.13
CA ASN A 521 -7.80 7.50 16.37
C ASN A 521 -6.73 7.43 17.46
N ASP A 522 -5.47 7.24 17.08
CA ASP A 522 -4.31 7.24 17.97
C ASP A 522 -3.86 8.64 18.37
N GLN A 523 -4.61 9.65 17.97
CA GLN A 523 -4.38 11.01 18.39
C GLN A 523 -3.01 11.56 17.96
N PHE A 524 -2.61 11.27 16.71
CA PHE A 524 -1.46 11.93 16.10
C PHE A 524 -1.80 13.36 15.67
N VAL A 525 -0.84 14.27 15.86
CA VAL A 525 -1.00 15.70 15.55
C VAL A 525 -1.34 15.93 14.06
N PRO A 526 -2.09 16.98 13.72
CA PRO A 526 -2.56 17.23 12.36
C PRO A 526 -1.47 17.27 11.28
N SER A 527 -0.34 17.93 11.58
CA SER A 527 0.83 18.01 10.69
C SER A 527 1.40 16.63 10.35
N PHE A 528 1.43 15.72 11.31
CA PHE A 528 1.87 14.33 11.12
C PHE A 528 0.91 13.57 10.21
N ILE A 529 -0.40 13.66 10.45
CA ILE A 529 -1.41 13.01 9.61
C ILE A 529 -1.30 13.48 8.15
N PHE A 530 -1.19 14.80 7.94
CA PHE A 530 -0.98 15.36 6.60
C PHE A 530 0.33 14.86 5.96
N GLY A 531 1.42 14.88 6.71
CA GLY A 531 2.72 14.39 6.23
C GLY A 531 2.68 12.92 5.82
N MET A 532 2.06 12.08 6.64
CA MET A 532 1.87 10.65 6.36
C MET A 532 0.98 10.40 5.15
N TYR A 533 -0.09 11.19 4.98
CA TYR A 533 -0.90 11.16 3.78
C TYR A 533 -0.07 11.43 2.52
N LEU A 534 0.78 12.47 2.54
CA LEU A 534 1.65 12.82 1.40
C LEU A 534 2.71 11.75 1.09
N ILE A 535 3.31 11.14 2.12
CA ILE A 535 4.28 10.06 1.97
C ILE A 535 3.60 8.85 1.33
N LEU A 536 2.55 8.33 1.95
CA LEU A 536 1.93 7.08 1.53
C LEU A 536 1.26 7.19 0.16
N THR A 537 0.57 8.30 -0.12
CA THR A 537 0.00 8.52 -1.47
C THR A 537 1.09 8.77 -2.51
N GLY A 538 2.18 9.45 -2.16
CA GLY A 538 3.35 9.64 -3.02
C GLY A 538 3.99 8.30 -3.42
N LEU A 539 4.21 7.40 -2.46
CA LEU A 539 4.77 6.08 -2.73
C LEU A 539 3.91 5.25 -3.68
N GLY A 540 2.59 5.19 -3.44
CA GLY A 540 1.66 4.52 -4.35
C GLY A 540 1.62 5.17 -5.73
N ARG A 541 1.64 6.50 -5.80
CA ARG A 541 1.62 7.26 -7.06
C ARG A 541 2.88 7.02 -7.89
N PHE A 542 4.04 6.89 -7.26
CA PHE A 542 5.29 6.57 -7.94
C PHE A 542 5.20 5.24 -8.71
N VAL A 543 4.61 4.22 -8.09
CA VAL A 543 4.39 2.91 -8.71
C VAL A 543 3.28 2.98 -9.76
N GLU A 544 2.11 3.55 -9.43
CA GLU A 544 0.97 3.68 -10.34
C GLU A 544 1.38 4.34 -11.66
N GLU A 545 2.12 5.46 -11.59
CA GLU A 545 2.52 6.24 -12.75
C GLU A 545 3.43 5.44 -13.69
N ALA A 546 4.25 4.54 -13.17
CA ALA A 546 5.15 3.71 -13.97
C ALA A 546 4.39 2.79 -14.95
N TYR A 547 3.19 2.35 -14.56
CA TYR A 547 2.34 1.46 -15.35
C TYR A 547 1.29 2.19 -16.19
N ARG A 548 1.22 3.54 -16.18
CA ARG A 548 0.23 4.29 -16.98
C ARG A 548 0.55 4.24 -18.48
N GLY A 549 -0.49 4.28 -19.32
CA GLY A 549 -0.38 4.25 -20.79
C GLY A 549 -0.49 5.62 -21.47
N GLU A 550 -0.66 6.69 -20.70
CA GLU A 550 -0.90 8.02 -21.25
C GLU A 550 0.35 8.61 -21.92
N VAL A 551 0.26 8.85 -23.23
CA VAL A 551 1.36 9.35 -24.08
C VAL A 551 1.80 10.79 -23.72
N GLN A 552 0.95 11.53 -23.00
CA GLN A 552 1.14 12.97 -22.73
C GLN A 552 2.13 13.27 -21.59
N THR A 553 2.48 12.30 -20.76
CA THR A 553 3.36 12.54 -19.61
C THR A 553 4.82 12.61 -20.06
N LYS A 554 5.45 13.79 -19.90
CA LYS A 554 6.87 13.98 -20.20
C LYS A 554 7.74 13.06 -19.33
N ILE A 555 8.73 12.41 -19.96
CA ILE A 555 9.78 11.66 -19.27
C ILE A 555 11.01 12.57 -19.11
N ILE A 556 11.44 12.77 -17.87
CA ILE A 556 12.56 13.63 -17.49
C ILE A 556 13.58 12.75 -16.74
N ARG A 557 14.79 12.61 -17.29
CA ARG A 557 15.89 11.83 -16.68
C ARG A 557 15.50 10.39 -16.30
N GLY A 558 14.73 9.71 -17.15
CA GLY A 558 14.34 8.31 -16.98
C GLY A 558 13.07 8.07 -16.14
N LEU A 559 12.54 9.11 -15.48
CA LEU A 559 11.28 9.05 -14.73
C LEU A 559 10.22 9.93 -15.38
N ARG A 560 8.95 9.54 -15.22
CA ARG A 560 7.82 10.35 -15.67
C ARG A 560 7.66 11.58 -14.77
N LEU A 561 7.14 12.69 -15.30
CA LEU A 561 6.93 13.93 -14.54
C LEU A 561 6.20 13.70 -13.21
N TYR A 562 5.15 12.87 -13.21
CA TYR A 562 4.40 12.60 -11.97
C TYR A 562 5.11 11.66 -10.98
N GLN A 563 6.15 10.93 -11.40
CA GLN A 563 7.03 10.23 -10.46
C GLN A 563 7.93 11.23 -9.72
N TRP A 564 8.37 12.31 -10.39
CA TRP A 564 9.09 13.40 -9.71
C TRP A 564 8.20 14.14 -8.72
N THR A 565 6.94 14.43 -9.07
CA THR A 565 6.00 15.05 -8.12
C THR A 565 5.68 14.13 -6.94
N ALA A 566 5.65 12.81 -7.17
CA ALA A 566 5.50 11.82 -6.10
C ALA A 566 6.70 11.83 -5.13
N ILE A 567 7.93 11.91 -5.64
CA ILE A 567 9.14 12.08 -4.82
C ILE A 567 9.07 13.37 -4.01
N LEU A 568 8.68 14.48 -4.64
CA LEU A 568 8.51 15.77 -3.96
C LEU A 568 7.44 15.69 -2.86
N SER A 569 6.32 15.01 -3.11
CA SER A 569 5.27 14.76 -2.12
C SER A 569 5.81 14.01 -0.90
N VAL A 570 6.63 12.98 -1.11
CA VAL A 570 7.29 12.24 0.00
C VAL A 570 8.21 13.15 0.80
N ILE A 571 9.03 13.97 0.14
CA ILE A 571 9.95 14.91 0.82
C ILE A 571 9.18 15.94 1.64
N ILE A 572 8.14 16.55 1.07
CA ILE A 572 7.26 17.49 1.78
C ILE A 572 6.60 16.78 2.95
N GLY A 573 6.12 15.55 2.76
CA GLY A 573 5.50 14.77 3.81
C GLY A 573 6.43 14.50 4.99
N ILE A 574 7.70 14.14 4.74
CA ILE A 574 8.73 14.00 5.78
C ILE A 574 8.86 15.30 6.59
N VAL A 575 9.00 16.44 5.90
CA VAL A 575 9.10 17.75 6.56
C VAL A 575 7.86 18.04 7.41
N MET A 576 6.66 17.78 6.88
CA MET A 576 5.40 18.01 7.60
C MET A 576 5.27 17.16 8.86
N THR A 577 5.72 15.90 8.83
CA THR A 577 5.71 15.05 10.03
C THR A 577 6.61 15.56 11.16
N CYS A 578 7.58 16.43 10.85
CA CYS A 578 8.50 17.00 11.83
C CYS A 578 7.98 18.28 12.50
N ILE A 579 6.83 18.83 12.06
CA ILE A 579 6.30 20.10 12.59
C ILE A 579 5.50 19.82 13.87
N PRO A 580 5.96 20.23 15.06
CA PRO A 580 5.21 20.03 16.29
C PRO A 580 4.00 20.96 16.31
N GLN A 581 2.86 20.42 16.75
CA GLN A 581 1.64 21.20 16.94
C GLN A 581 0.93 20.72 18.21
N ARG A 582 0.34 21.64 18.97
CA ARG A 582 -0.61 21.28 20.03
C ARG A 582 -1.99 21.13 19.42
N PHE A 583 -2.67 20.05 19.75
CA PHE A 583 -3.98 19.74 19.21
C PHE A 583 -4.83 19.10 20.29
N ASP A 584 -6.05 19.60 20.46
CA ASP A 584 -7.04 19.08 21.39
C ASP A 584 -8.10 18.32 20.57
N TYR A 585 -8.30 17.04 20.88
CA TYR A 585 -9.23 16.20 20.12
C TYR A 585 -10.68 16.54 20.42
N VAL A 586 -11.47 16.62 19.34
CA VAL A 586 -12.92 16.78 19.39
C VAL A 586 -13.58 15.41 19.44
N ILE A 587 -14.69 15.30 20.18
CA ILE A 587 -15.51 14.09 20.26
C ILE A 587 -16.27 13.93 18.93
N TYR A 588 -16.33 12.70 18.42
CA TYR A 588 -17.11 12.35 17.22
C TYR A 588 -18.54 12.91 17.31
N ASP A 589 -18.96 13.64 16.27
CA ASP A 589 -20.28 14.27 16.18
C ASP A 589 -20.94 13.93 14.84
N LEU A 590 -22.27 13.84 14.83
CA LEU A 590 -23.06 13.61 13.61
C LEU A 590 -24.26 14.57 13.59
N SER A 591 -23.98 15.86 13.66
CA SER A 591 -24.96 16.94 13.61
C SER A 591 -25.62 17.08 12.24
N LEU A 592 -26.77 17.76 12.22
CA LEU A 592 -27.48 18.07 10.96
C LEU A 592 -26.66 18.97 10.03
N ASP A 593 -25.83 19.86 10.58
CA ASP A 593 -24.93 20.71 9.78
C ASP A 593 -23.95 19.89 8.95
N ILE A 594 -23.44 18.79 9.51
CA ILE A 594 -22.55 17.88 8.80
C ILE A 594 -23.28 17.22 7.62
N VAL A 595 -24.53 16.78 7.84
CA VAL A 595 -25.36 16.18 6.78
C VAL A 595 -25.64 17.21 5.68
N TRP A 596 -26.01 18.44 6.04
CA TRP A 596 -26.30 19.49 5.07
C TRP A 596 -25.05 19.90 4.28
N ALA A 597 -23.92 20.09 4.94
CA ALA A 597 -22.66 20.41 4.27
C ALA A 597 -22.25 19.30 3.29
N ALA A 598 -22.39 18.03 3.69
CA ALA A 598 -22.11 16.88 2.83
C ALA A 598 -23.04 16.81 1.61
N LEU A 599 -24.34 17.07 1.80
CA LEU A 599 -25.29 17.12 0.69
C LEU A 599 -24.96 18.25 -0.28
N ILE A 600 -24.72 19.46 0.22
CA ILE A 600 -24.38 20.63 -0.61
C ILE A 600 -23.10 20.36 -1.41
N GLY A 601 -22.03 19.90 -0.75
CA GLY A 601 -20.76 19.60 -1.40
C GLY A 601 -20.85 18.45 -2.40
N GLY A 602 -21.63 17.41 -2.08
CA GLY A 602 -21.92 16.29 -2.95
C GLY A 602 -22.64 16.70 -4.23
N PHE A 603 -23.74 17.44 -4.09
CA PHE A 603 -24.51 17.95 -5.24
C PHE A 603 -23.72 18.96 -6.06
N PHE A 604 -22.97 19.86 -5.42
CA PHE A 604 -22.07 20.79 -6.10
C PHE A 604 -21.05 20.04 -6.97
N THR A 605 -20.37 19.04 -6.39
CA THR A 605 -19.35 18.26 -7.10
C THR A 605 -19.96 17.42 -8.23
N PHE A 606 -21.13 16.80 -7.98
CA PHE A 606 -21.90 16.09 -9.00
C PHE A 606 -22.23 17.00 -10.19
N PHE A 607 -22.78 18.19 -9.93
CA PHE A 607 -23.12 19.14 -10.97
C PHE A 607 -21.88 19.63 -11.73
N ALA A 608 -20.84 19.99 -11.00
CA ALA A 608 -19.60 20.51 -11.55
C ALA A 608 -18.93 19.50 -12.50
N MET A 609 -18.90 18.22 -12.13
CA MET A 609 -18.11 17.19 -12.81
C MET A 609 -18.93 16.15 -13.58
N GLY A 610 -20.26 16.21 -13.50
CA GLY A 610 -21.19 15.23 -14.07
C GLY A 610 -22.31 15.81 -14.91
N VAL A 611 -22.51 17.13 -14.90
CA VAL A 611 -23.55 17.81 -15.68
C VAL A 611 -22.92 18.83 -16.62
N ASP A 612 -23.34 18.81 -17.89
CA ASP A 612 -22.88 19.74 -18.91
C ASP A 612 -23.99 20.14 -19.90
N PHE A 613 -23.63 21.00 -20.86
CA PHE A 613 -24.53 21.66 -21.79
C PHE A 613 -24.04 21.43 -23.24
N PRO A 614 -24.43 20.31 -23.88
CA PRO A 614 -23.83 19.87 -25.15
C PRO A 614 -24.04 20.85 -26.30
N ASN A 615 -25.14 21.62 -26.27
CA ASN A 615 -25.49 22.59 -27.31
C ASN A 615 -24.79 23.95 -27.14
N SER A 616 -24.01 24.15 -26.07
CA SER A 616 -23.38 25.43 -25.75
C SER A 616 -21.88 25.43 -26.09
N ASN A 617 -21.43 26.50 -26.73
CA ASN A 617 -20.01 26.77 -27.01
C ASN A 617 -19.34 27.72 -26.00
N LYS A 618 -20.07 28.14 -24.95
CA LYS A 618 -19.52 28.99 -23.89
C LYS A 618 -18.41 28.26 -23.12
N ARG A 619 -17.53 29.03 -22.47
CA ARG A 619 -16.56 28.44 -21.53
C ARG A 619 -17.30 27.75 -20.38
N PHE A 620 -16.73 26.67 -19.85
CA PHE A 620 -17.33 25.81 -18.84
C PHE A 620 -18.64 25.13 -19.25
N SER A 621 -18.90 24.92 -20.54
CA SER A 621 -20.18 24.32 -20.98
C SER A 621 -20.13 22.81 -21.18
N ARG A 622 -19.02 22.22 -21.67
CA ARG A 622 -18.95 20.82 -22.11
C ARG A 622 -17.87 20.01 -21.39
N LEU A 623 -18.24 18.85 -20.87
CA LEU A 623 -17.37 17.85 -20.23
C LEU A 623 -16.86 16.80 -21.23
N VAL A 624 -17.55 16.63 -22.36
CA VAL A 624 -17.28 15.62 -23.40
C VAL A 624 -17.44 16.19 -24.80
#